data_AF-A0A6H0IS47-F1
#
_entry.id   AF-A0A6H0IS47-F1
#
_cell.length_a   1.000
_cell.length_b   1.000
_cell.length_c   1.000
_cell.angle_alpha   90.00
_cell.angle_beta   90.00
_cell.angle_gamma   90.00
#
_symmetry.space_group_name_H-M   'P 1'
#
loop_
_entity.id
_entity.type
_entity.pdbx_description
1 polymer ?
#
loop_
_entity_poly.entity_id
_entity_poly.type
_entity_poly.pdbx_seq_one_letter_code
_entity_poly.pdbx_strand_id
1 'polypeptide(L)'
;MIDSSQLLEIFWRQAGWVVPAALLISGLKLAAAPKLKGLVGELAIRARLKGLATDELHDCILPDGRGGMTQVDHLYLTGKGVHVIETKNYGGRIFGTAKQKTWTQRVGRRSIQVQNPLRQNWGHVQAVKALVGDRAPVHGHVVVGGRAQFPKGEPAGVQRPRELAAEFRAGEGESPLPTEWTLAWKEVRAAVRLDPSARKAHRAALTRKHGLDKATLGGTVMVAAGVLMSVFYLLSTQN
;
A
#
# COMPACT_ATOMS: atom_id res chain seq x y z
N MET A 1 25.51 -53.53 -10.78
CA MET A 1 25.03 -52.54 -11.76
C MET A 1 23.97 -51.74 -11.03
N ILE A 2 24.15 -50.43 -10.82
CA ILE A 2 23.11 -49.62 -10.15
C ILE A 2 21.94 -49.54 -11.13
N ASP A 3 20.77 -50.01 -10.72
CA ASP A 3 19.58 -49.91 -11.56
C ASP A 3 18.93 -48.52 -11.47
N SER A 4 17.98 -48.25 -12.36
CA SER A 4 17.29 -46.97 -12.40
C SER A 4 16.52 -46.63 -11.12
N SER A 5 16.07 -47.63 -10.35
CA SER A 5 15.34 -47.40 -9.10
C SER A 5 16.25 -46.91 -7.98
N GLN A 6 17.47 -47.49 -7.88
CA GLN A 6 18.49 -47.06 -6.92
C GLN A 6 19.01 -45.66 -7.25
N LEU A 7 19.18 -45.34 -8.54
CA LEU A 7 19.55 -43.98 -8.96
C LEU A 7 18.46 -42.96 -8.59
N LEU A 8 17.18 -43.31 -8.76
CA LEU A 8 16.06 -42.46 -8.40
C LEU A 8 15.97 -42.24 -6.88
N GLU A 9 16.24 -43.27 -6.08
CA GLU A 9 16.23 -43.16 -4.62
C GLU A 9 17.37 -42.26 -4.10
N ILE A 10 18.58 -42.42 -4.64
CA ILE A 10 19.73 -41.57 -4.32
C ILE A 10 19.42 -40.12 -4.69
N PHE A 11 18.89 -39.90 -5.90
CA PHE A 11 18.48 -38.57 -6.35
C PHE A 11 17.40 -37.98 -5.45
N TRP A 12 16.38 -38.77 -5.10
CA TRP A 12 15.30 -38.35 -4.21
C TRP A 12 15.85 -37.92 -2.85
N ARG A 13 16.71 -38.73 -2.20
CA ARG A 13 17.31 -38.40 -0.89
C ARG A 13 18.27 -37.20 -0.93
N GLN A 14 18.94 -36.95 -2.06
CA GLN A 14 19.90 -35.84 -2.17
C GLN A 14 19.27 -34.54 -2.66
N ALA A 15 18.22 -34.60 -3.48
CA ALA A 15 17.66 -33.46 -4.20
C ALA A 15 16.13 -33.32 -4.10
N GLY A 16 15.41 -34.25 -3.48
CA GLY A 16 13.95 -34.21 -3.32
C GLY A 16 13.44 -33.00 -2.53
N TRP A 17 14.30 -32.39 -1.70
CA TRP A 17 14.00 -31.16 -0.96
C TRP A 17 14.01 -29.90 -1.84
N VAL A 18 14.60 -29.93 -3.04
CA VAL A 18 14.79 -28.73 -3.88
C VAL A 18 13.45 -28.18 -4.36
N VAL A 19 12.53 -29.03 -4.79
CA VAL A 19 11.21 -28.63 -5.28
C VAL A 19 10.36 -27.97 -4.17
N PRO A 20 10.17 -28.56 -2.97
CA PRO A 20 9.45 -27.88 -1.90
C PRO A 20 10.13 -26.60 -1.44
N ALA A 21 11.47 -26.56 -1.36
CA ALA A 21 12.20 -25.33 -1.03
C ALA A 21 11.96 -24.22 -2.06
N ALA A 22 11.99 -24.54 -3.35
CA ALA A 22 11.71 -23.59 -4.43
C ALA A 22 10.27 -23.05 -4.36
N LEU A 23 9.28 -23.90 -4.05
CA LEU A 23 7.89 -23.48 -3.85
C LEU A 23 7.73 -22.56 -2.64
N LEU A 24 8.37 -22.87 -1.52
CA LEU A 24 8.35 -22.03 -0.32
C LEU A 24 8.93 -20.65 -0.61
N ILE A 25 10.14 -20.59 -1.17
CA ILE A 25 10.83 -19.32 -1.47
C ILE A 25 10.02 -18.49 -2.48
N SER A 26 9.57 -19.11 -3.57
CA SER A 26 8.82 -18.42 -4.62
C SER A 26 7.45 -17.98 -4.12
N GLY A 27 6.77 -18.81 -3.33
CA GLY A 27 5.48 -18.51 -2.73
C GLY A 27 5.56 -17.35 -1.74
N LEU A 28 6.56 -17.35 -0.85
CA LEU A 28 6.80 -16.26 0.09
C LEU A 28 7.09 -14.94 -0.64
N LYS A 29 7.96 -14.96 -1.65
CA LYS A 29 8.25 -13.78 -2.49
C LYS A 29 6.99 -13.24 -3.15
N LEU A 30 6.19 -14.11 -3.77
CA LEU A 30 4.97 -13.72 -4.45
C LEU A 30 3.91 -13.16 -3.48
N ALA A 31 3.79 -13.74 -2.29
CA ALA A 31 2.83 -13.29 -1.28
C ALA A 31 3.19 -11.96 -0.62
N ALA A 32 4.49 -11.70 -0.40
CA ALA A 32 4.98 -10.51 0.30
C ALA A 32 5.20 -9.29 -0.61
N ALA A 33 5.47 -9.50 -1.91
CA ALA A 33 5.85 -8.43 -2.85
C ALA A 33 4.87 -7.24 -2.91
N PRO A 34 3.53 -7.42 -2.95
CA PRO A 34 2.59 -6.29 -3.01
C PRO A 34 2.72 -5.36 -1.79
N LYS A 35 2.83 -5.94 -0.59
CA LYS A 35 2.98 -5.19 0.66
C LYS A 35 4.29 -4.44 0.72
N LEU A 36 5.40 -5.11 0.37
CA LEU A 36 6.72 -4.48 0.34
C LEU A 36 6.73 -3.30 -0.63
N LYS A 37 6.08 -3.43 -1.79
CA LYS A 37 5.98 -2.35 -2.77
C LYS A 37 5.20 -1.14 -2.25
N GLY A 38 4.11 -1.38 -1.51
CA GLY A 38 3.36 -0.32 -0.81
C GLY A 38 4.24 0.43 0.18
N LEU A 39 4.87 -0.31 1.10
CA LEU A 39 5.75 0.24 2.14
C LEU A 39 6.91 1.07 1.56
N VAL A 40 7.57 0.58 0.51
CA VAL A 40 8.65 1.33 -0.16
C VAL A 40 8.14 2.66 -0.73
N GLY A 41 6.91 2.70 -1.25
CA GLY A 41 6.29 3.92 -1.75
C GLY A 41 6.05 4.94 -0.63
N GLU A 42 5.40 4.50 0.44
CA GLU A 42 5.07 5.33 1.60
C GLU A 42 6.35 5.88 2.28
N LEU A 43 7.35 5.04 2.52
CA LEU A 43 8.64 5.46 3.08
C LEU A 43 9.36 6.47 2.19
N ALA A 44 9.26 6.32 0.86
CA ALA A 44 9.87 7.26 -0.08
C ALA A 44 9.22 8.65 -0.05
N ILE A 45 7.92 8.75 0.30
CA ILE A 45 7.23 10.03 0.52
C ILE A 45 7.64 10.63 1.86
N ARG A 46 7.61 9.85 2.94
CA ARG A 46 8.04 10.30 4.28
C ARG A 46 9.45 10.88 4.23
N ALA A 47 10.39 10.18 3.59
CA ALA A 47 11.76 10.63 3.46
C ALA A 47 11.89 11.95 2.66
N ARG A 48 11.01 12.20 1.69
CA ARG A 48 11.04 13.41 0.84
C ARG A 48 10.42 14.63 1.51
N LEU A 49 9.41 14.40 2.35
CA LEU A 49 8.69 15.46 3.05
C LEU A 49 9.18 15.68 4.49
N LYS A 50 10.16 14.90 4.94
CA LYS A 50 10.75 15.01 6.27
C LYS A 50 11.19 16.45 6.54
N GLY A 51 10.63 17.03 7.61
CA GLY A 51 10.95 18.39 8.06
C GLY A 51 10.25 19.51 7.29
N LEU A 52 9.41 19.21 6.30
CA LEU A 52 8.69 20.22 5.51
C LEU A 52 7.29 20.55 6.06
N ALA A 53 7.00 20.11 7.28
CA ALA A 53 5.69 20.29 7.91
C ALA A 53 5.84 20.56 9.40
N THR A 54 4.83 21.23 9.97
CA THR A 54 4.77 21.51 11.40
C THR A 54 4.53 20.23 12.21
N ASP A 55 3.69 19.33 11.70
CA ASP A 55 3.45 18.02 12.28
C ASP A 55 3.00 17.03 11.20
N GLU A 56 3.21 15.74 11.43
CA GLU A 56 2.90 14.67 10.48
C GLU A 56 2.36 13.42 11.17
N LEU A 57 1.43 12.72 10.52
CA LEU A 57 0.93 11.42 10.93
C LEU A 57 0.92 10.48 9.72
N HIS A 58 1.14 9.19 9.96
CA HIS A 58 1.18 8.19 8.89
C HIS A 58 0.40 6.93 9.26
N ASP A 59 -0.05 6.20 8.23
CA ASP A 59 -0.81 4.95 8.36
C ASP A 59 -2.01 5.08 9.30
N CYS A 60 -2.74 6.20 9.16
CA CYS A 60 -3.78 6.64 10.07
C CYS A 60 -5.10 5.95 9.77
N ILE A 61 -5.65 5.23 10.74
CA ILE A 61 -7.01 4.70 10.63
C ILE A 61 -7.99 5.69 11.27
N LEU A 62 -8.91 6.20 10.47
CA LEU A 62 -9.88 7.24 10.84
C LEU A 62 -11.32 6.78 10.56
N PRO A 63 -12.32 7.28 11.31
CA PRO A 63 -13.72 7.17 10.91
C PRO A 63 -13.93 7.76 9.52
N ASP A 64 -14.69 7.08 8.65
CA ASP A 64 -14.93 7.54 7.28
C ASP A 64 -16.10 8.53 7.14
N GLY A 65 -16.71 8.92 8.27
CA GLY A 65 -17.89 9.78 8.33
C GLY A 65 -19.21 9.09 7.94
N ARG A 66 -19.20 7.76 7.71
CA ARG A 66 -20.36 6.97 7.24
C ARG A 66 -20.58 5.70 8.06
N GLY A 67 -20.02 5.64 9.27
CA GLY A 67 -20.06 4.47 10.16
C GLY A 67 -19.00 3.41 9.85
N GLY A 68 -18.10 3.67 8.89
CA GLY A 68 -16.96 2.82 8.58
C GLY A 68 -15.63 3.43 9.03
N MET A 69 -14.54 2.78 8.63
CA MET A 69 -13.17 3.24 8.87
C MET A 69 -12.40 3.30 7.55
N THR A 70 -11.50 4.26 7.44
CA THR A 70 -10.64 4.47 6.29
C THR A 70 -9.18 4.58 6.73
N GLN A 71 -8.25 4.06 5.92
CA GLN A 71 -6.82 4.27 6.15
C GLN A 71 -6.37 5.45 5.29
N VAL A 72 -5.66 6.40 5.88
CA VAL A 72 -4.98 7.50 5.19
C VAL A 72 -3.48 7.28 5.31
N ASP A 73 -2.77 7.26 4.18
CA ASP A 73 -1.33 6.95 4.17
C ASP A 73 -0.52 8.03 4.89
N HIS A 74 -0.79 9.31 4.58
CA HIS A 74 -0.14 10.42 5.26
C HIS A 74 -1.08 11.62 5.50
N LEU A 75 -0.92 12.23 6.66
CA LEU A 75 -1.49 13.51 7.03
C LEU A 75 -0.35 14.45 7.41
N TYR A 76 -0.37 15.65 6.87
CA TYR A 76 0.64 16.68 7.14
C TYR A 76 -0.06 17.98 7.53
N LEU A 77 0.38 18.61 8.61
CA LEU A 77 -0.02 19.97 8.97
C LEU A 77 1.06 20.95 8.52
N THR A 78 0.70 21.92 7.69
CA THR A 78 1.60 22.97 7.21
C THR A 78 0.97 24.35 7.40
N GLY A 79 1.73 25.40 7.05
CA GLY A 79 1.22 26.77 6.92
C GLY A 79 0.06 26.94 5.93
N LYS A 80 -0.22 25.95 5.08
CA LYS A 80 -1.33 25.98 4.13
C LYS A 80 -2.54 25.16 4.59
N GLY A 81 -2.47 24.50 5.74
CA GLY A 81 -3.54 23.69 6.32
C GLY A 81 -3.17 22.21 6.42
N VAL A 82 -4.19 21.35 6.43
CA VAL A 82 -4.04 19.89 6.54
C VAL A 82 -3.98 19.26 5.15
N HIS A 83 -2.90 18.53 4.85
CA HIS A 83 -2.72 17.82 3.60
C HIS A 83 -2.98 16.32 3.80
N VAL A 84 -3.87 15.77 2.99
CA VAL A 84 -4.28 14.37 2.96
C VAL A 84 -3.68 13.72 1.72
N ILE A 85 -2.74 12.80 1.93
CA ILE A 85 -1.91 12.24 0.87
C ILE A 85 -2.18 10.75 0.70
N GLU A 86 -2.56 10.37 -0.51
CA GLU A 86 -2.66 8.99 -0.96
C GLU A 86 -1.44 8.64 -1.80
N THR A 87 -0.70 7.59 -1.42
CA THR A 87 0.54 7.20 -2.08
C THR A 87 0.35 5.94 -2.90
N LYS A 88 0.59 6.03 -4.22
CA LYS A 88 0.58 4.87 -5.12
C LYS A 88 1.96 4.61 -5.70
N ASN A 89 2.53 3.45 -5.37
CA ASN A 89 3.78 2.98 -5.98
C ASN A 89 3.49 2.04 -7.16
N TYR A 90 3.13 2.63 -8.30
CA TYR A 90 2.79 1.87 -9.49
C TYR A 90 4.01 1.58 -10.39
N GLY A 91 3.84 0.57 -11.25
CA GLY A 91 4.76 0.28 -12.34
C GLY A 91 3.98 -0.03 -13.61
N GLY A 92 4.66 0.00 -14.75
CA GLY A 92 4.02 -0.21 -16.05
C GLY A 92 3.22 1.00 -16.52
N ARG A 93 2.29 0.78 -17.46
CA ARG A 93 1.49 1.85 -18.09
C ARG A 93 0.15 1.95 -17.38
N ILE A 94 -0.22 3.16 -16.98
CA ILE A 94 -1.49 3.46 -16.29
C ILE A 94 -2.41 4.19 -17.27
N PHE A 95 -3.64 3.72 -17.36
CA PHE A 95 -4.70 4.30 -18.18
C PHE A 95 -5.91 4.58 -17.32
N GLY A 96 -6.29 5.85 -17.24
CA GLY A 96 -7.39 6.28 -16.40
C GLY A 96 -7.60 7.77 -16.50
N THR A 97 -8.75 8.23 -16.06
CA THR A 97 -9.10 9.65 -15.96
C THR A 97 -9.59 9.95 -14.55
N ALA A 98 -9.65 11.23 -14.19
CA ALA A 98 -10.10 11.66 -12.86
C ALA A 98 -11.52 11.19 -12.51
N LYS A 99 -12.42 11.12 -13.49
CA LYS A 99 -13.84 10.80 -13.29
C LYS A 99 -14.14 9.29 -13.21
N GLN A 100 -13.26 8.43 -13.72
CA GLN A 100 -13.51 6.98 -13.77
C GLN A 100 -13.48 6.34 -12.38
N LYS A 101 -14.28 5.27 -12.17
CA LYS A 101 -14.27 4.51 -10.91
C LYS A 101 -12.99 3.70 -10.72
N THR A 102 -12.50 3.11 -11.79
CA THR A 102 -11.30 2.28 -11.83
C THR A 102 -10.38 2.76 -12.93
N TRP A 103 -9.09 2.49 -12.75
CA TRP A 103 -8.05 2.64 -13.75
C TRP A 103 -7.57 1.29 -14.22
N THR A 104 -6.94 1.28 -15.38
CA THR A 104 -6.29 0.09 -15.94
C THR A 104 -4.77 0.23 -15.79
N GLN A 105 -4.15 -0.72 -15.10
CA GLN A 105 -2.71 -0.86 -15.03
C GLN A 105 -2.26 -2.00 -15.95
N ARG A 106 -1.36 -1.69 -16.88
CA ARG A 106 -0.73 -2.68 -17.77
C ARG A 106 0.72 -2.93 -17.38
N VAL A 107 1.03 -4.16 -16.99
CA VAL A 107 2.38 -4.63 -16.65
C VAL A 107 2.74 -5.78 -17.58
N GLY A 108 3.62 -5.51 -18.55
CA GLY A 108 3.92 -6.45 -19.64
C GLY A 108 2.66 -6.80 -20.44
N ARG A 109 2.33 -8.09 -20.49
CA ARG A 109 1.12 -8.61 -21.18
C ARG A 109 -0.13 -8.59 -20.30
N ARG A 110 0.00 -8.34 -18.98
CA ARG A 110 -1.11 -8.38 -18.04
C ARG A 110 -1.79 -7.01 -17.93
N SER A 111 -3.12 -7.02 -17.87
CA SER A 111 -3.95 -5.85 -17.64
C SER A 111 -4.76 -6.06 -16.36
N ILE A 112 -4.71 -5.10 -15.44
CA ILE A 112 -5.30 -5.20 -14.11
C ILE A 112 -6.15 -3.95 -13.89
N GLN A 113 -7.41 -4.13 -13.46
CA GLN A 113 -8.22 -3.02 -12.98
C GLN A 113 -7.82 -2.69 -11.54
N VAL A 114 -7.53 -1.42 -11.28
CA VAL A 114 -7.22 -0.90 -9.95
C VAL A 114 -8.22 0.20 -9.60
N GLN A 115 -8.50 0.39 -8.32
CA GLN A 115 -9.34 1.51 -7.88
C GLN A 115 -8.69 2.84 -8.26
N ASN A 116 -9.50 3.81 -8.69
CA ASN A 116 -9.00 5.16 -8.96
C ASN A 116 -8.55 5.84 -7.64
N PRO A 117 -7.25 6.16 -7.48
CA PRO A 117 -6.72 6.76 -6.26
C PRO A 117 -7.29 8.16 -5.98
N LEU A 118 -7.69 8.92 -7.01
CA LEU A 118 -8.30 10.25 -6.81
C LEU A 118 -9.64 10.15 -6.08
N ARG A 119 -10.44 9.12 -6.42
CA ARG A 119 -11.71 8.87 -5.74
C ARG A 119 -11.51 8.34 -4.33
N GLN A 120 -10.49 7.50 -4.14
CA GLN A 120 -10.10 7.02 -2.83
C GLN A 120 -9.68 8.20 -1.93
N ASN A 121 -8.78 9.05 -2.41
CA ASN A 121 -8.30 10.21 -1.68
C ASN A 121 -9.40 11.25 -1.40
N TRP A 122 -10.34 11.44 -2.31
CA TRP A 122 -11.52 12.28 -2.03
C TRP A 122 -12.26 11.80 -0.77
N GLY A 123 -12.43 10.49 -0.60
CA GLY A 123 -13.02 9.91 0.61
C GLY A 123 -12.19 10.17 1.87
N HIS A 124 -10.86 10.09 1.78
CA HIS A 124 -9.95 10.44 2.86
C HIS A 124 -10.04 11.93 3.24
N VAL A 125 -10.10 12.82 2.25
CA VAL A 125 -10.31 14.25 2.46
C VAL A 125 -11.64 14.51 3.16
N GLN A 126 -12.73 13.85 2.76
CA GLN A 126 -14.02 14.00 3.45
C GLN A 126 -13.96 13.52 4.90
N ALA A 127 -13.27 12.40 5.17
CA ALA A 127 -13.10 11.88 6.52
C ALA A 127 -12.34 12.87 7.42
N VAL A 128 -11.27 13.48 6.90
CA VAL A 128 -10.51 14.51 7.63
C VAL A 128 -11.32 15.79 7.80
N LYS A 129 -12.04 16.24 6.76
CA LYS A 129 -12.94 17.40 6.84
C LYS A 129 -14.04 17.23 7.88
N ALA A 130 -14.56 16.01 8.05
CA ALA A 130 -15.56 15.73 9.09
C ALA A 130 -15.03 15.96 10.52
N LEU A 131 -13.71 15.86 10.72
CA LEU A 131 -13.05 16.17 11.99
C LEU A 131 -12.63 17.64 12.08
N VAL A 132 -12.04 18.18 11.01
CA VAL A 132 -11.51 19.54 10.99
C VAL A 132 -12.62 20.60 10.94
N GLY A 133 -13.71 20.35 10.22
CA GLY A 133 -14.73 21.35 9.93
C GLY A 133 -14.19 22.53 9.13
N ASP A 134 -14.70 23.73 9.37
CA ASP A 134 -14.27 24.97 8.70
C ASP A 134 -13.07 25.65 9.38
N ARG A 135 -12.49 25.01 10.42
CA ARG A 135 -11.41 25.58 11.23
C ARG A 135 -10.08 25.64 10.50
N ALA A 136 -9.79 24.73 9.56
CA ALA A 136 -8.57 24.74 8.78
C ALA A 136 -8.82 24.26 7.33
N PRO A 137 -8.06 24.78 6.35
CA PRO A 137 -8.08 24.24 4.99
C PRO A 137 -7.66 22.77 4.96
N VAL A 138 -8.31 21.96 4.12
CA VAL A 138 -7.95 20.55 3.90
C VAL A 138 -7.71 20.31 2.42
N HIS A 139 -6.48 19.91 2.08
CA HIS A 139 -5.99 19.67 0.72
C HIS A 139 -5.80 18.18 0.46
N GLY A 140 -6.11 17.73 -0.75
CA GLY A 140 -5.98 16.33 -1.15
C GLY A 140 -4.92 16.13 -2.22
N HIS A 141 -4.00 15.19 -1.99
CA HIS A 141 -2.92 14.85 -2.92
C HIS A 141 -2.96 13.38 -3.28
N VAL A 142 -2.88 13.06 -4.58
CA VAL A 142 -2.59 11.70 -5.06
C VAL A 142 -1.20 11.68 -5.65
N VAL A 143 -0.31 10.93 -5.02
CA VAL A 143 1.09 10.88 -5.39
C VAL A 143 1.40 9.56 -6.04
N VAL A 144 1.80 9.59 -7.31
CA VAL A 144 2.14 8.38 -8.06
C VAL A 144 3.65 8.28 -8.25
N GLY A 145 4.26 7.46 -7.42
CA GLY A 145 5.67 7.11 -7.47
C GLY A 145 5.99 5.89 -8.35
N GLY A 146 7.22 5.41 -8.22
CA GLY A 146 7.70 4.22 -8.91
C GLY A 146 8.03 4.46 -10.39
N ARG A 147 7.81 3.43 -11.21
CA ARG A 147 8.08 3.44 -12.66
C ARG A 147 6.78 3.54 -13.48
N ALA A 148 5.78 4.22 -12.92
CA ALA A 148 4.48 4.38 -13.54
C ALA A 148 4.56 5.37 -14.70
N GLN A 149 4.13 4.93 -15.88
CA GLN A 149 4.04 5.75 -17.08
C GLN A 149 2.57 6.04 -17.36
N PHE A 150 2.27 7.29 -17.74
CA PHE A 150 0.93 7.71 -18.16
C PHE A 150 0.98 8.07 -19.64
N PRO A 151 0.73 7.12 -20.56
CA PRO A 151 0.92 7.35 -21.99
C PRO A 151 0.00 8.42 -22.60
N LYS A 152 -1.10 8.74 -21.91
CA LYS A 152 -2.05 9.78 -22.30
C LYS A 152 -1.92 11.05 -21.46
N GLY A 153 -0.78 11.22 -20.77
CA GLY A 153 -0.59 12.27 -19.78
C GLY A 153 -1.17 11.91 -18.42
N GLU A 154 -0.67 12.58 -17.39
CA GLU A 154 -1.11 12.41 -16.01
C GLU A 154 -2.49 13.04 -15.82
N PRO A 155 -3.47 12.32 -15.24
CA PRO A 155 -4.77 12.91 -14.95
C PRO A 155 -4.65 14.09 -13.99
N ALA A 156 -5.49 15.11 -14.17
CA ALA A 156 -5.59 16.22 -13.22
C ALA A 156 -5.78 15.70 -11.77
N GLY A 157 -5.00 16.27 -10.83
CA GLY A 157 -4.97 15.86 -9.42
C GLY A 157 -3.96 14.75 -9.09
N VAL A 158 -3.30 14.16 -10.10
CA VAL A 158 -2.15 13.28 -9.90
C VAL A 158 -0.88 14.12 -9.89
N GLN A 159 0.01 13.81 -8.95
CA GLN A 159 1.30 14.48 -8.81
C GLN A 159 2.43 13.47 -8.70
N ARG A 160 3.64 13.89 -9.05
CA ARG A 160 4.87 13.14 -8.77
C ARG A 160 5.46 13.49 -7.41
N PRO A 161 6.22 12.58 -6.78
CA PRO A 161 6.85 12.85 -5.49
C PRO A 161 7.73 14.11 -5.45
N ARG A 162 8.34 14.48 -6.59
CA ARG A 162 9.18 15.68 -6.69
C ARG A 162 8.34 16.97 -6.71
N GLU A 163 7.19 16.94 -7.38
CA GLU A 163 6.27 18.08 -7.49
C GLU A 163 5.66 18.39 -6.12
N LEU A 164 5.18 17.37 -5.42
CA LEU A 164 4.67 17.51 -4.05
C LEU A 164 5.73 18.08 -3.09
N ALA A 165 6.98 17.59 -3.16
CA ALA A 165 8.05 18.11 -2.32
C ALA A 165 8.39 19.57 -2.64
N ALA A 166 8.29 19.99 -3.91
CA ALA A 166 8.47 21.39 -4.30
C ALA A 166 7.31 22.26 -3.77
N GLU A 167 6.07 21.76 -3.84
CA GLU A 167 4.88 22.45 -3.30
C GLU A 167 5.00 22.70 -1.79
N PHE A 168 5.47 21.69 -1.04
CA PHE A 168 5.68 21.78 0.41
C PHE A 168 6.77 22.78 0.75
N ARG A 169 7.94 22.74 0.08
CA ARG A 169 9.01 23.73 0.27
C ARG A 169 8.57 25.15 -0.04
N ALA A 170 7.80 25.33 -1.11
CA ALA A 170 7.23 26.64 -1.46
C ALA A 170 6.14 27.11 -0.48
N GLY A 171 5.72 26.27 0.47
CA GLY A 171 4.80 26.61 1.57
C GLY A 171 5.47 26.72 2.94
N GLU A 172 6.78 26.52 3.03
CA GLU A 172 7.54 26.72 4.27
C GLU A 172 7.62 28.23 4.56
N GLY A 173 6.75 28.74 5.44
CA GLY A 173 6.77 30.16 5.78
C GLY A 173 5.78 30.65 6.83
N GLU A 174 4.68 29.95 7.10
CA GLU A 174 3.67 30.47 8.04
C GLU A 174 3.81 29.80 9.41
N SER A 175 4.58 30.44 10.28
CA SER A 175 4.62 30.17 11.71
C SER A 175 4.51 31.49 12.47
N PRO A 176 3.71 31.57 13.55
CA PRO A 176 2.89 30.51 14.13
C PRO A 176 1.62 30.20 13.33
N LEU A 177 1.16 28.95 13.37
CA LEU A 177 -0.12 28.54 12.79
C LEU A 177 -1.29 29.15 13.59
N PRO A 178 -2.44 29.43 12.95
CA PRO A 178 -3.65 29.85 13.66
C PRO A 178 -4.05 28.86 14.77
N THR A 179 -4.53 29.38 15.90
CA THR A 179 -4.95 28.57 17.06
C THR A 179 -6.01 27.54 16.67
N GLU A 180 -7.00 27.95 15.88
CA GLU A 180 -8.08 27.06 15.37
C GLU A 180 -7.52 25.87 14.59
N TRP A 181 -6.45 26.07 13.82
CA TRP A 181 -5.82 25.00 13.03
C TRP A 181 -5.13 24.00 13.96
N THR A 182 -4.45 24.53 14.98
CA THR A 182 -3.77 23.70 15.99
C THR A 182 -4.79 22.88 16.80
N LEU A 183 -5.94 23.46 17.16
CA LEU A 183 -7.01 22.75 17.86
C LEU A 183 -7.66 21.68 16.98
N ALA A 184 -8.01 22.01 15.73
CA ALA A 184 -8.55 21.05 14.77
C ALA A 184 -7.58 19.88 14.53
N TRP A 185 -6.28 20.17 14.43
CA TRP A 185 -5.26 19.13 14.28
C TRP A 185 -5.14 18.22 15.51
N LYS A 186 -5.26 18.77 16.73
CA LYS A 186 -5.31 17.97 17.96
C LYS A 186 -6.49 16.98 17.95
N GLU A 187 -7.65 17.39 17.44
CA GLU A 187 -8.80 16.50 17.28
C GLU A 187 -8.56 15.40 16.23
N VAL A 188 -7.96 15.75 15.09
CA VAL A 188 -7.54 14.75 14.10
C VAL A 188 -6.62 13.71 14.75
N ARG A 189 -5.59 14.16 15.47
CA ARG A 189 -4.67 13.28 16.21
C ARG A 189 -5.39 12.38 17.20
N ALA A 190 -6.33 12.92 17.98
CA ALA A 190 -7.10 12.16 18.95
C ALA A 190 -8.00 11.08 18.30
N ALA A 191 -8.47 11.32 17.07
CA ALA A 191 -9.30 10.37 16.34
C ALA A 191 -8.50 9.25 15.63
N VAL A 192 -7.19 9.45 15.38
CA VAL A 192 -6.34 8.48 14.69
C VAL A 192 -6.14 7.23 15.53
N ARG A 193 -6.40 6.06 14.94
CA ARG A 193 -6.11 4.74 15.52
C ARG A 193 -4.87 4.14 14.88
N LEU A 194 -3.85 3.87 15.69
CA LEU A 194 -2.58 3.26 15.25
C LEU A 194 -2.35 1.86 15.83
N ASP A 195 -3.29 1.33 16.62
CA ASP A 195 -3.09 0.07 17.30
C ASP A 195 -3.17 -1.13 16.33
N PRO A 196 -2.47 -2.25 16.63
CA PRO A 196 -2.50 -3.44 15.79
C PRO A 196 -3.90 -4.04 15.57
N SER A 197 -4.82 -3.87 16.53
CA SER A 197 -6.16 -4.43 16.46
C SER A 197 -7.01 -3.69 15.43
N ALA A 198 -6.96 -2.35 15.41
CA ALA A 198 -7.60 -1.53 14.39
C ALA A 198 -7.07 -1.86 12.99
N ARG A 199 -5.74 -2.04 12.84
CA ARG A 199 -5.13 -2.46 11.57
C ARG A 199 -5.60 -3.84 11.12
N LYS A 200 -5.72 -4.80 12.04
CA LYS A 200 -6.24 -6.14 11.74
C LYS A 200 -7.71 -6.07 11.31
N ALA A 201 -8.54 -5.33 12.03
CA ALA A 201 -9.95 -5.15 11.71
C ALA A 201 -10.17 -4.46 10.35
N HIS A 202 -9.41 -3.39 10.08
CA HIS A 202 -9.46 -2.67 8.81
C HIS A 202 -9.07 -3.57 7.63
N ARG A 203 -7.95 -4.31 7.75
CA ARG A 203 -7.54 -5.28 6.71
C ARG A 203 -8.57 -6.37 6.48
N ALA A 204 -9.19 -6.90 7.54
CA ALA A 204 -10.26 -7.88 7.41
C ALA A 204 -11.47 -7.30 6.66
N ALA A 205 -11.84 -6.04 6.93
CA ALA A 205 -12.91 -5.36 6.20
C ALA A 205 -12.58 -5.17 4.70
N LEU A 206 -11.35 -4.77 4.37
CA LEU A 206 -10.89 -4.66 2.98
C LEU A 206 -10.94 -6.01 2.26
N THR A 207 -10.44 -7.08 2.89
CA THR A 207 -10.49 -8.43 2.32
C THR A 207 -11.91 -8.90 2.08
N ARG A 208 -12.86 -8.62 2.99
CA ARG A 208 -14.29 -8.95 2.75
C ARG A 208 -14.88 -8.17 1.56
N LYS A 209 -14.46 -6.92 1.37
CA LYS A 209 -15.01 -6.04 0.32
C LYS A 209 -14.42 -6.30 -1.06
N HIS A 210 -13.12 -6.61 -1.13
CA HIS A 210 -12.36 -6.67 -2.38
C HIS A 210 -11.76 -8.05 -2.69
N GLY A 211 -11.84 -8.99 -1.75
CA GLY A 211 -11.11 -10.25 -1.82
C GLY A 211 -9.62 -10.10 -1.51
N LEU A 212 -8.90 -11.22 -1.52
CA LEU A 212 -7.44 -11.23 -1.44
C LEU A 212 -6.83 -10.87 -2.80
N ASP A 213 -5.68 -10.20 -2.78
CA ASP A 213 -4.87 -10.02 -3.99
C ASP A 213 -4.50 -11.39 -4.58
N LYS A 214 -4.60 -11.53 -5.90
CA LYS A 214 -4.32 -12.77 -6.63
C LYS A 214 -2.87 -13.22 -6.42
N ALA A 215 -1.92 -12.29 -6.33
CA ALA A 215 -0.53 -12.64 -6.04
C ALA A 215 -0.37 -13.18 -4.61
N THR A 216 -1.01 -12.54 -3.64
CA THR A 216 -1.06 -13.05 -2.27
C THR A 216 -1.70 -14.44 -2.19
N LEU A 217 -2.83 -14.66 -2.86
CA LEU A 217 -3.49 -15.96 -2.90
C LEU A 217 -2.58 -17.04 -3.53
N GLY A 218 -2.04 -16.77 -4.72
CA GLY A 218 -1.15 -17.70 -5.42
C GLY A 218 0.11 -18.02 -4.62
N GLY A 219 0.72 -17.02 -3.97
CA GLY A 219 1.87 -17.21 -3.09
C GLY A 219 1.54 -18.08 -1.88
N THR A 220 0.40 -17.87 -1.23
CA THR A 220 -0.04 -18.70 -0.09
C THR A 220 -0.26 -20.16 -0.51
N VAL A 221 -0.89 -20.41 -1.66
CA VAL A 221 -1.10 -21.76 -2.19
C VAL A 221 0.25 -22.46 -2.45
N MET A 222 1.22 -21.75 -3.04
CA MET A 222 2.56 -22.30 -3.27
C MET A 222 3.29 -22.63 -1.96
N VAL A 223 3.16 -21.78 -0.94
CA VAL A 223 3.74 -22.05 0.38
C VAL A 223 3.10 -23.31 0.99
N ALA A 224 1.77 -23.42 0.96
CA ALA A 224 1.07 -24.59 1.49
C ALA A 224 1.49 -25.88 0.77
N ALA A 225 1.59 -25.86 -0.56
CA ALA A 225 2.09 -26.99 -1.34
C ALA A 225 3.54 -27.34 -0.99
N GLY A 226 4.41 -26.33 -0.83
CA GLY A 226 5.79 -26.52 -0.39
C GLY A 226 5.88 -27.17 0.99
N VAL A 227 5.06 -26.75 1.96
CA VAL A 227 5.00 -27.37 3.30
C VAL A 227 4.56 -28.83 3.21
N LEU A 228 3.47 -29.12 2.49
CA LEU A 228 2.95 -30.48 2.35
C LEU A 228 3.99 -31.41 1.71
N MET A 229 4.67 -30.96 0.66
CA MET A 229 5.73 -31.74 0.01
C MET A 229 6.96 -31.90 0.91
N SER A 230 7.32 -30.91 1.73
CA SER A 230 8.39 -31.07 2.73
C SER A 230 8.04 -32.14 3.75
N VAL A 231 6.80 -32.16 4.25
CA VAL A 231 6.34 -33.19 5.19
C VAL A 231 6.39 -34.57 4.53
N PHE A 232 5.86 -34.70 3.32
CA PHE A 232 5.90 -35.96 2.57
C PHE A 232 7.34 -36.42 2.33
N TYR A 233 8.22 -35.51 1.91
CA TYR A 233 9.64 -35.80 1.70
C TYR A 233 10.29 -36.36 2.98
N LEU A 234 10.11 -35.69 4.12
CA LEU A 234 10.64 -36.14 5.40
C LEU A 234 10.14 -37.54 5.77
N LEU A 235 8.83 -37.78 5.65
CA LEU A 235 8.23 -39.10 5.91
C LEU A 235 8.79 -40.18 4.98
N SER A 236 9.02 -39.86 3.70
CA SER A 236 9.57 -40.80 2.71
C SER A 236 11.04 -41.14 2.93
N THR A 237 11.78 -40.32 3.67
CA THR A 237 13.22 -40.54 3.97
C THR A 237 13.46 -41.19 5.33
N GLN A 238 12.42 -41.32 6.16
CA GLN A 238 12.48 -41.98 7.47
C GLN A 238 12.11 -43.47 7.42
N ASN A 239 11.45 -43.90 6.34
CA ASN A 239 11.16 -45.30 6.02
C ASN A 239 12.22 -45.85 5.05
#